data_AF-A0A835SSJ3-F1
#
_entry.id   AF-A0A835SSJ3-F1
#
_cell.length_a   1.000
_cell.length_b   1.000
_cell.length_c   1.000
_cell.angle_alpha   90.00
_cell.angle_beta   90.00
_cell.angle_gamma   90.00
#
_symmetry.space_group_name_H-M   'P 1'
#
loop_
_entity.id
_entity.type
_entity.pdbx_description
1 polymer ?
#
loop_
_entity_poly.entity_id
_entity_poly.type
_entity_poly.pdbx_seq_one_letter_code
_entity_poly.pdbx_strand_id
1 'polypeptide(L)'
;MALALPQLSLAGAAGLLAALAVGLLGAALLLRPSGRAPVVLAAWPGLAWLYIQAIAAAAKGTPRKPRDAPAGGKAIQVMLARPVHFGHSRLRRYLGLAGFSEGTAGAVPLMYPVVEGFRLVIQCMVLPVFPFNVLGSVLARTRVVALRRVGAEEKLTYSCRVEPGYRTTAKGDTEVDLVLECRGAAPPAAAAAGGAAAPPGAAGSALVWRCVTTAIILSPRRNKGPKPAAGQEPAGAAADAAAAPTPLVIDTWKLGPDTGRRYGALNGDLNPIHLHALTSSLFGFKRPIAHALFLTGRAEASLRKAGLHPRYPLVLSADFKRPTLLPATLKCAWLGLAPGAATGAAAAGAGAAAPPSEAAVAAALGSAEGARFAVLTEDLGKEVLVGSVSCQPEAVKAALGEA
;
A
#
# COMPACT_ATOMS: atom_id res chain seq x y z
N MET A 1 -47.72 26.12 7.79
CA MET A 1 -47.16 26.91 6.65
C MET A 1 -46.05 26.09 6.02
N ALA A 2 -46.28 25.50 4.85
CA ALA A 2 -45.26 24.76 4.11
C ALA A 2 -44.41 25.76 3.30
N LEU A 3 -43.09 25.80 3.54
CA LEU A 3 -42.14 26.59 2.77
C LEU A 3 -41.90 25.91 1.41
N ALA A 4 -42.35 26.56 0.34
CA ALA A 4 -42.07 26.13 -1.03
C ALA A 4 -40.58 26.35 -1.34
N LEU A 5 -39.86 25.28 -1.67
CA LEU A 5 -38.50 25.36 -2.20
C LEU A 5 -38.54 25.89 -3.65
N PRO A 6 -37.66 26.82 -4.03
CA PRO A 6 -37.64 27.36 -5.38
C PRO A 6 -37.23 26.29 -6.40
N GLN A 7 -38.07 26.12 -7.43
CA GLN A 7 -37.80 25.25 -8.58
C GLN A 7 -36.74 25.93 -9.45
N LEU A 8 -35.47 25.48 -9.37
CA LEU A 8 -34.45 25.93 -10.33
C LEU A 8 -34.77 25.37 -11.72
N SER A 9 -34.81 26.24 -12.72
CA SER A 9 -34.94 25.82 -14.12
C SER A 9 -33.71 25.03 -14.57
N LEU A 10 -33.88 24.15 -15.56
CA LEU A 10 -32.79 23.35 -16.13
C LEU A 10 -31.62 24.23 -16.61
N ALA A 11 -31.93 25.41 -17.14
CA ALA A 11 -30.94 26.41 -17.56
C ALA A 11 -30.19 27.03 -16.37
N GLY A 12 -30.88 27.31 -15.26
CA GLY A 12 -30.27 27.79 -14.02
C GLY A 12 -29.33 26.75 -13.38
N ALA A 13 -29.72 25.47 -13.41
CA ALA A 13 -28.87 24.38 -12.96
C ALA A 13 -27.63 24.20 -13.84
N ALA A 14 -27.77 24.32 -15.17
CA ALA A 14 -26.65 24.26 -16.11
C ALA A 14 -25.68 25.44 -15.95
N GLY A 15 -26.20 26.66 -15.72
CA GLY A 15 -25.37 27.85 -15.46
C GLY A 15 -24.57 27.74 -14.17
N LEU A 16 -25.16 27.18 -13.10
CA LEU A 16 -24.48 26.95 -11.83
C LEU A 16 -23.37 25.89 -11.96
N LEU A 17 -23.62 24.82 -12.72
CA LEU A 17 -22.62 23.79 -13.03
C LEU A 17 -21.45 24.33 -13.86
N ALA A 18 -21.73 25.19 -14.84
CA ALA A 18 -20.70 25.84 -15.65
C ALA A 18 -19.84 26.80 -14.81
N ALA A 19 -20.45 27.60 -13.92
CA ALA A 19 -19.74 28.49 -13.01
C ALA A 19 -18.88 27.72 -12.00
N LEU A 20 -19.37 26.60 -11.46
CA LEU A 20 -18.60 25.70 -10.62
C LEU A 20 -17.43 25.07 -11.39
N ALA A 21 -17.63 24.67 -12.64
CA ALA A 21 -16.57 24.12 -13.49
C ALA A 21 -15.48 25.16 -13.79
N VAL A 22 -15.85 26.41 -14.10
CA VAL A 22 -14.92 27.52 -14.33
C VAL A 22 -14.19 27.90 -13.04
N GLY A 23 -14.88 27.92 -11.90
CA GLY A 23 -14.28 28.15 -10.58
C GLY A 23 -13.29 27.06 -10.18
N LEU A 24 -13.62 25.79 -10.44
CA LEU A 24 -12.72 24.64 -10.26
C LEU A 24 -11.52 24.69 -11.21
N LEU A 25 -11.71 25.14 -12.45
CA LEU A 25 -10.64 25.32 -13.43
C LEU A 25 -9.70 26.48 -13.05
N GLY A 26 -10.26 27.58 -12.51
CA GLY A 26 -9.50 28.71 -11.97
C GLY A 26 -8.70 28.33 -10.73
N ALA A 27 -9.29 27.56 -9.80
CA ALA A 27 -8.58 26.99 -8.66
C ALA A 27 -7.50 25.99 -9.10
N ALA A 28 -7.73 25.20 -10.15
CA ALA A 28 -6.74 24.30 -10.74
C ALA A 28 -5.55 25.02 -11.40
N LEU A 29 -5.77 26.23 -11.91
CA LEU A 29 -4.71 27.09 -12.44
C LEU A 29 -3.89 27.79 -11.33
N LEU A 30 -4.54 28.12 -10.20
CA LEU A 30 -3.90 28.72 -9.01
C LEU A 30 -3.14 27.70 -8.14
N LEU A 31 -3.50 26.40 -8.22
CA LEU A 31 -2.85 25.29 -7.52
C LEU A 31 -1.85 24.55 -8.41
N ARG A 32 -1.14 25.25 -9.32
CA ARG A 32 0.07 24.70 -9.93
C ARG A 32 1.19 24.76 -8.88
N PRO A 33 1.60 23.66 -8.22
CA PRO A 33 2.84 23.69 -7.46
C PRO A 33 3.95 24.04 -8.44
N SER A 34 4.44 25.27 -8.31
CA SER A 34 5.66 25.77 -8.92
C SER A 34 6.78 24.76 -8.62
N GLY A 35 7.52 24.34 -9.65
CA GLY A 35 8.40 23.16 -9.68
C GLY A 35 9.64 23.15 -8.77
N ARG A 36 9.56 23.62 -7.52
CA ARG A 36 10.55 23.31 -6.49
C ARG A 36 10.01 22.17 -5.64
N ALA A 37 10.46 20.95 -5.92
CA ALA A 37 10.31 19.86 -4.97
C ALA A 37 11.17 20.19 -3.72
N PRO A 38 10.67 19.93 -2.50
CA PRO A 38 9.39 19.30 -2.19
C PRO A 38 8.18 20.26 -2.27
N VAL A 39 7.03 19.73 -2.69
CA VAL A 39 5.73 20.39 -2.53
C VAL A 39 5.29 20.26 -1.07
N VAL A 40 5.15 21.39 -0.38
CA VAL A 40 4.79 21.43 1.05
C VAL A 40 3.32 21.79 1.20
N LEU A 41 2.54 20.93 1.86
CA LEU A 41 1.11 21.10 2.09
C LEU A 41 0.83 21.48 3.55
N ALA A 42 -0.03 22.48 3.78
CA ALA A 42 -0.41 22.87 5.13
C ALA A 42 -1.31 21.84 5.84
N ALA A 43 -2.02 21.01 5.08
CA ALA A 43 -2.94 19.99 5.57
C ALA A 43 -3.04 18.82 4.58
N TRP A 44 -3.70 17.75 4.99
CA TRP A 44 -4.01 16.63 4.11
C TRP A 44 -4.76 17.08 2.85
N PRO A 45 -4.39 16.62 1.65
CA PRO A 45 -5.12 16.95 0.44
C PRO A 45 -6.53 16.35 0.49
N GLY A 46 -7.52 17.14 0.08
CA GLY A 46 -8.92 16.73 0.05
C GLY A 46 -9.17 15.65 -1.02
N LEU A 47 -9.93 14.61 -0.69
CA LEU A 47 -10.16 13.48 -1.62
C LEU A 47 -10.87 13.89 -2.90
N ALA A 48 -11.95 14.69 -2.81
CA ALA A 48 -12.66 15.17 -3.99
C ALA A 48 -11.71 15.90 -4.96
N TRP A 49 -10.83 16.74 -4.41
CA TRP A 49 -9.84 17.47 -5.18
C TRP A 49 -8.81 16.55 -5.85
N LEU A 50 -8.27 15.56 -5.12
CA LEU A 50 -7.35 14.57 -5.69
C LEU A 50 -7.95 13.82 -6.88
N TYR A 51 -9.23 13.45 -6.80
CA TYR A 51 -9.90 12.73 -7.90
C TYR A 51 -10.26 13.64 -9.07
N ILE A 52 -10.57 14.92 -8.83
CA ILE A 52 -10.67 15.92 -9.90
C ILE A 52 -9.33 16.03 -10.64
N GLN A 53 -8.21 16.10 -9.91
CA GLN A 53 -6.87 16.11 -10.51
C GLN A 53 -6.57 14.84 -11.29
N ALA A 54 -6.91 13.66 -10.75
CA ALA A 54 -6.70 12.38 -11.42
C ALA A 54 -7.49 12.28 -12.74
N ILE A 55 -8.76 12.70 -12.74
CA ILE A 55 -9.61 12.72 -13.94
C ILE A 55 -9.06 13.74 -14.95
N ALA A 56 -8.70 14.94 -14.51
CA ALA A 56 -8.11 15.96 -15.37
C ALA A 56 -6.77 15.51 -15.99
N ALA A 57 -5.94 14.79 -15.24
CA ALA A 57 -4.69 14.22 -15.75
C ALA A 57 -4.96 13.11 -16.80
N ALA A 58 -5.94 12.24 -16.55
CA ALA A 58 -6.35 11.21 -17.50
C ALA A 58 -6.95 11.79 -18.79
N ALA A 59 -7.73 12.87 -18.69
CA ALA A 59 -8.39 13.53 -19.82
C ALA A 59 -7.41 14.26 -20.76
N LYS A 60 -6.24 14.70 -20.26
CA LYS A 60 -5.20 15.35 -21.09
C LYS A 60 -4.56 14.40 -22.12
N GLY A 61 -4.81 13.10 -22.00
CA GLY A 61 -4.33 12.08 -22.92
C GLY A 61 -2.84 11.83 -22.80
N THR A 62 -2.42 10.58 -23.01
CA THR A 62 -1.02 10.28 -23.31
C THR A 62 -0.68 10.88 -24.68
N PRO A 63 0.46 11.58 -24.85
CA PRO A 63 0.80 12.20 -26.13
C PRO A 63 0.77 11.18 -27.28
N ARG A 64 0.25 11.62 -28.43
CA ARG A 64 -0.03 10.81 -29.64
C ARG A 64 1.20 10.15 -30.28
N LYS A 65 2.42 10.54 -29.90
CA LYS A 65 3.69 9.96 -30.37
C LYS A 65 4.28 9.02 -29.31
N PRO A 66 4.80 7.85 -29.71
CA PRO A 66 5.34 6.87 -28.78
C PRO A 66 6.56 7.48 -28.09
N ARG A 67 6.53 7.47 -26.76
CA ARG A 67 7.73 7.51 -25.97
C ARG A 67 7.64 6.28 -25.09
N ASP A 68 8.68 5.45 -25.11
CA ASP A 68 8.91 4.52 -24.01
C ASP A 68 8.75 5.27 -22.69
N ALA A 69 8.39 4.54 -21.62
CA ALA A 69 8.41 5.14 -20.29
C ALA A 69 9.74 5.89 -20.13
N PRO A 70 9.73 7.19 -19.76
CA PRO A 70 10.96 7.95 -19.70
C PRO A 70 11.95 7.21 -18.81
N ALA A 71 13.20 7.10 -19.25
CA ALA A 71 14.27 6.37 -18.55
C ALA A 71 14.50 6.85 -17.09
N GLY A 72 13.96 8.02 -16.76
CA GLY A 72 13.69 8.40 -15.38
C GLY A 72 12.69 9.55 -15.26
N GLY A 73 12.11 9.69 -14.06
CA GLY A 73 11.25 10.79 -13.66
C GLY A 73 12.02 12.01 -13.17
N LYS A 74 11.37 13.18 -13.20
CA LYS A 74 11.84 14.33 -12.41
C LYS A 74 11.56 14.08 -10.93
N ALA A 75 12.26 14.78 -10.04
CA ALA A 75 12.04 14.68 -8.60
C ALA A 75 10.59 15.04 -8.24
N ILE A 76 9.90 14.10 -7.59
CA ILE A 76 8.55 14.29 -7.06
C ILE A 76 8.61 14.00 -5.57
N GLN A 77 8.30 15.01 -4.77
CA GLN A 77 8.15 14.86 -3.33
C GLN A 77 7.04 15.79 -2.84
N VAL A 78 6.17 15.25 -2.00
CA VAL A 78 5.08 15.96 -1.31
C VAL A 78 5.22 15.71 0.18
N MET A 79 5.09 16.73 1.01
CA MET A 79 5.15 16.59 2.47
C MET A 79 4.13 17.47 3.17
N LEU A 80 3.77 17.10 4.40
CA LEU A 80 3.01 17.99 5.29
C LEU A 80 3.96 18.96 5.99
N ALA A 81 3.55 20.22 6.08
CA ALA A 81 4.30 21.29 6.72
C ALA A 81 4.44 21.11 8.25
N ARG A 82 3.51 20.37 8.86
CA ARG A 82 3.41 20.20 10.31
C ARG A 82 3.18 18.74 10.67
N PRO A 83 3.66 18.30 11.85
CA PRO A 83 3.31 17.00 12.39
C PRO A 83 1.80 16.85 12.59
N VAL A 84 1.27 15.66 12.32
CA VAL A 84 -0.14 15.31 12.48
C VAL A 84 -0.30 14.10 13.37
N HIS A 85 -1.42 14.02 14.09
CA HIS A 85 -1.78 12.85 14.89
C HIS A 85 -2.71 11.93 14.08
N PHE A 86 -2.88 10.70 14.57
CA PHE A 86 -3.87 9.78 14.01
C PHE A 86 -5.28 10.13 14.47
N GLY A 87 -6.26 9.97 13.58
CA GLY A 87 -7.66 10.09 13.96
C GLY A 87 -8.15 8.83 14.67
N HIS A 88 -8.52 8.89 15.95
CA HIS A 88 -8.95 7.71 16.74
C HIS A 88 -10.09 6.93 16.09
N SER A 89 -11.06 7.63 15.51
CA SER A 89 -12.22 7.02 14.84
C SER A 89 -11.81 6.28 13.56
N ARG A 90 -10.84 6.83 12.80
CA ARG A 90 -10.27 6.18 11.61
C ARG A 90 -9.45 4.96 12.00
N LEU A 91 -8.64 5.07 13.07
CA LEU A 91 -7.85 3.94 13.59
C LEU A 91 -8.78 2.81 14.03
N ARG A 92 -9.82 3.10 14.82
CA ARG A 92 -10.80 2.10 15.25
C ARG A 92 -11.50 1.41 14.07
N ARG A 93 -11.88 2.18 13.04
CA ARG A 93 -12.47 1.63 11.81
C ARG A 93 -11.49 0.72 11.06
N TYR A 94 -10.22 1.11 10.98
CA TYR A 94 -9.17 0.27 10.40
C TYR A 94 -9.04 -1.04 11.16
N LEU A 95 -8.92 -0.98 12.50
CA LEU A 95 -8.75 -2.16 13.34
C LEU A 95 -9.89 -3.16 13.13
N GLY A 96 -11.15 -2.69 13.12
CA GLY A 96 -12.30 -3.55 12.86
C GLY A 96 -12.33 -4.12 11.43
N LEU A 97 -11.94 -3.34 10.43
CA LEU A 97 -11.94 -3.78 9.03
C LEU A 97 -10.82 -4.79 8.74
N ALA A 98 -9.61 -4.52 9.23
CA ALA A 98 -8.42 -5.36 9.05
C ALA A 98 -8.40 -6.58 9.98
N GLY A 99 -9.26 -6.66 11.00
CA GLY A 99 -9.40 -7.85 11.84
C GLY A 99 -8.55 -7.85 13.11
N PHE A 100 -8.16 -6.67 13.62
CA PHE A 100 -7.49 -6.52 14.91
C PHE A 100 -8.52 -6.57 16.06
N SER A 101 -9.15 -7.73 16.27
CA SER A 101 -10.23 -7.91 17.26
C SER A 101 -9.77 -7.73 18.71
N GLU A 102 -8.51 -8.05 19.01
CA GLU A 102 -7.91 -7.94 20.35
C GLU A 102 -7.24 -6.57 20.59
N GLY A 103 -7.35 -5.66 19.62
CA GLY A 103 -6.64 -4.38 19.65
C GLY A 103 -5.14 -4.53 19.40
N THR A 104 -4.37 -3.54 19.84
CA THR A 104 -2.95 -3.40 19.50
C THR A 104 -2.07 -2.98 20.67
N ALA A 105 -2.58 -3.15 21.90
CA ALA A 105 -1.92 -2.72 23.13
C ALA A 105 -1.38 -1.28 23.05
N GLY A 106 -2.15 -0.35 22.45
CA GLY A 106 -1.82 1.08 22.30
C GLY A 106 -0.82 1.43 21.19
N ALA A 107 -0.29 0.45 20.44
CA ALA A 107 0.52 0.70 19.24
C ALA A 107 -0.37 0.90 18.02
N VAL A 108 0.09 1.61 16.99
CA VAL A 108 -0.57 1.51 15.68
C VAL A 108 -0.10 0.25 14.92
N PRO A 109 -0.98 -0.42 14.15
CA PRO A 109 -0.58 -1.46 13.21
C PRO A 109 0.46 -0.96 12.20
N LEU A 110 1.32 -1.84 11.72
CA LEU A 110 2.43 -1.51 10.81
C LEU A 110 1.94 -0.89 9.51
N MET A 111 0.77 -1.33 9.02
CA MET A 111 0.17 -0.79 7.79
C MET A 111 -0.67 0.47 8.01
N TYR A 112 -1.00 0.85 9.25
CA TYR A 112 -1.88 1.99 9.50
C TYR A 112 -1.30 3.35 9.05
N PRO A 113 0.01 3.65 9.17
CA PRO A 113 0.56 4.88 8.61
C PRO A 113 0.38 5.01 7.09
N VAL A 114 0.35 3.89 6.34
CA VAL A 114 -0.04 3.94 4.91
C VAL A 114 -1.49 4.43 4.77
N VAL A 115 -2.40 3.94 5.61
CA VAL A 115 -3.84 4.27 5.55
C VAL A 115 -4.11 5.77 5.66
N GLU A 116 -3.31 6.48 6.44
CA GLU A 116 -3.40 7.93 6.58
C GLU A 116 -2.61 8.66 5.49
N GLY A 117 -1.40 8.16 5.21
CA GLY A 117 -0.46 8.79 4.28
C GLY A 117 -0.76 8.58 2.80
N PHE A 118 -1.66 7.66 2.42
CA PHE A 118 -1.91 7.33 1.01
C PHE A 118 -2.43 8.51 0.17
N ARG A 119 -3.05 9.49 0.83
CA ARG A 119 -3.41 10.77 0.20
C ARG A 119 -2.21 11.52 -0.39
N LEU A 120 -1.03 11.43 0.24
CA LEU A 120 0.20 11.99 -0.33
C LEU A 120 0.72 11.17 -1.50
N VAL A 121 0.52 9.85 -1.47
CA VAL A 121 0.84 8.95 -2.58
C VAL A 121 0.03 9.35 -3.82
N ILE A 122 -1.29 9.47 -3.67
CA ILE A 122 -2.16 9.94 -4.77
C ILE A 122 -1.72 11.33 -5.22
N GLN A 123 -1.47 12.26 -4.28
CA GLN A 123 -1.03 13.61 -4.62
C GLN A 123 0.22 13.60 -5.50
N CYS A 124 1.26 12.83 -5.15
CA CYS A 124 2.47 12.67 -5.94
C CYS A 124 2.16 12.22 -7.38
N MET A 125 1.26 11.25 -7.52
CA MET A 125 0.96 10.63 -8.82
C MET A 125 -0.02 11.44 -9.69
N VAL A 126 -0.69 12.46 -9.15
CA VAL A 126 -1.55 13.37 -9.94
C VAL A 126 -0.89 14.73 -10.23
N LEU A 127 0.35 14.94 -9.76
CA LEU A 127 1.12 16.13 -10.13
C LEU A 127 1.43 16.14 -11.63
N PRO A 128 1.46 17.31 -12.30
CA PRO A 128 1.71 17.40 -13.74
C PRO A 128 3.06 16.82 -14.20
N VAL A 129 4.00 16.67 -13.28
CA VAL A 129 5.33 16.13 -13.52
C VAL A 129 5.35 14.59 -13.53
N PHE A 130 4.32 13.94 -12.96
CA PHE A 130 4.16 12.50 -13.03
C PHE A 130 3.63 12.11 -14.42
N PRO A 131 4.35 11.27 -15.20
CA PRO A 131 4.10 11.14 -16.63
C PRO A 131 3.04 10.08 -17.00
N PHE A 132 2.40 9.44 -16.02
CA PHE A 132 1.57 8.26 -16.27
C PHE A 132 0.12 8.43 -15.78
N ASN A 133 -0.80 7.66 -16.36
CA ASN A 133 -2.16 7.53 -15.85
C ASN A 133 -2.18 6.57 -14.66
N VAL A 134 -2.72 7.03 -13.54
CA VAL A 134 -2.78 6.28 -12.27
C VAL A 134 -4.00 5.38 -12.18
N LEU A 135 -5.07 5.68 -12.93
CA LEU A 135 -6.31 4.92 -12.85
C LEU A 135 -6.08 3.50 -13.40
N GLY A 136 -6.53 2.50 -12.65
CA GLY A 136 -6.31 1.10 -13.00
C GLY A 136 -4.97 0.52 -12.56
N SER A 137 -4.07 1.32 -11.98
CA SER A 137 -2.80 0.80 -11.47
C SER A 137 -3.03 -0.27 -10.40
N VAL A 138 -2.19 -1.29 -10.39
CA VAL A 138 -2.17 -2.36 -9.37
C VAL A 138 -0.87 -2.29 -8.58
N LEU A 139 -0.81 -2.90 -7.40
CA LEU A 139 0.41 -2.94 -6.61
C LEU A 139 1.12 -4.28 -6.81
N ALA A 140 2.45 -4.26 -6.95
CA ALA A 140 3.28 -5.45 -7.12
C ALA A 140 3.86 -5.94 -5.79
N ARG A 141 4.32 -5.00 -4.96
CA ARG A 141 4.91 -5.30 -3.66
C ARG A 141 4.81 -4.11 -2.72
N THR A 142 4.84 -4.39 -1.43
CA THR A 142 4.99 -3.37 -0.40
C THR A 142 5.99 -3.84 0.65
N ARG A 143 6.81 -2.91 1.14
CA ARG A 143 7.76 -3.15 2.21
C ARG A 143 7.68 -2.02 3.22
N VAL A 144 7.35 -2.37 4.45
CA VAL A 144 7.30 -1.48 5.60
C VAL A 144 8.50 -1.75 6.49
N VAL A 145 9.27 -0.71 6.81
CA VAL A 145 10.26 -0.72 7.88
C VAL A 145 9.74 0.14 9.01
N ALA A 146 9.62 -0.44 10.20
CA ALA A 146 9.31 0.29 11.42
C ALA A 146 10.53 0.25 12.34
N LEU A 147 11.11 1.41 12.63
CA LEU A 147 12.33 1.53 13.44
C LEU A 147 12.04 1.46 14.93
N ARG A 148 10.84 1.90 15.32
CA ARG A 148 10.32 1.79 16.68
C ARG A 148 8.80 1.70 16.65
N ARG A 149 8.24 1.36 17.81
CA ARG A 149 6.81 1.48 18.05
C ARG A 149 6.36 2.92 17.83
N VAL A 150 5.25 3.08 17.12
CA VAL A 150 4.55 4.34 16.93
C VAL A 150 3.29 4.32 17.80
N GLY A 151 3.11 5.38 18.60
CA GLY A 151 1.94 5.53 19.46
C GLY A 151 0.71 6.08 18.71
N ALA A 152 -0.49 5.77 19.18
CA ALA A 152 -1.73 6.30 18.59
C ALA A 152 -1.86 7.83 18.71
N GLU A 153 -1.30 8.43 19.76
CA GLU A 153 -1.32 9.88 19.99
C GLU A 153 -0.09 10.61 19.44
N GLU A 154 0.85 9.88 18.86
CA GLU A 154 2.10 10.45 18.41
C GLU A 154 1.88 11.39 17.22
N LYS A 155 2.56 12.53 17.25
CA LYS A 155 2.58 13.47 16.13
C LYS A 155 3.71 13.12 15.18
N LEU A 156 3.38 12.90 13.91
CA LEU A 156 4.31 12.49 12.87
C LEU A 156 4.30 13.46 11.70
N THR A 157 5.47 13.78 11.17
CA THR A 157 5.61 14.47 9.89
C THR A 157 5.59 13.44 8.77
N TYR A 158 4.65 13.61 7.83
CA TYR A 158 4.50 12.73 6.67
C TYR A 158 5.17 13.32 5.44
N SER A 159 5.87 12.47 4.69
CA SER A 159 6.31 12.80 3.33
C SER A 159 6.15 11.60 2.41
N CYS A 160 5.88 11.88 1.14
CA CYS A 160 5.87 10.90 0.08
C CYS A 160 6.74 11.38 -1.07
N ARG A 161 7.49 10.47 -1.69
CA ARG A 161 8.21 10.73 -2.93
C ARG A 161 7.98 9.60 -3.93
N VAL A 162 8.24 9.91 -5.20
CA VAL A 162 8.29 8.91 -6.27
C VAL A 162 9.76 8.73 -6.64
N GLU A 163 10.25 7.49 -6.62
CA GLU A 163 11.60 7.23 -7.10
C GLU A 163 11.66 7.46 -8.62
N PRO A 164 12.70 8.13 -9.13
CA PRO A 164 12.78 8.48 -10.54
C PRO A 164 13.09 7.27 -11.43
N GLY A 165 13.62 6.17 -10.87
CA GLY A 165 14.00 4.95 -11.60
C GLY A 165 12.80 4.09 -11.98
N TYR A 166 12.04 4.50 -12.99
CA TYR A 166 10.94 3.71 -13.55
C TYR A 166 11.46 2.48 -14.28
N ARG A 167 10.77 1.35 -14.13
CA ARG A 167 11.15 0.08 -14.77
C ARG A 167 10.05 -0.40 -15.70
N THR A 168 10.42 -1.01 -16.81
CA THR A 168 9.44 -1.62 -17.72
C THR A 168 9.40 -3.12 -17.49
N THR A 169 8.21 -3.66 -17.29
CA THR A 169 7.99 -5.10 -17.14
C THR A 169 8.05 -5.81 -18.49
N ALA A 170 8.21 -7.13 -18.49
CA ALA A 170 8.13 -7.95 -19.71
C ALA A 170 6.81 -7.79 -20.50
N LYS A 171 5.72 -7.40 -19.81
CA LYS A 171 4.40 -7.17 -20.44
C LYS A 171 4.26 -5.76 -21.04
N GLY A 172 5.28 -4.91 -20.90
CA GLY A 172 5.26 -3.50 -21.29
C GLY A 172 4.54 -2.59 -20.30
N ASP A 173 4.14 -3.10 -19.12
CA ASP A 173 3.62 -2.29 -18.02
C ASP A 173 4.78 -1.54 -17.31
N THR A 174 4.53 -0.40 -16.69
CA THR A 174 5.57 0.38 -15.99
C THR A 174 5.50 0.21 -14.48
N GLU A 175 6.61 -0.13 -13.84
CA GLU A 175 6.77 -0.14 -12.40
C GLU A 175 7.35 1.17 -11.88
N VAL A 176 6.78 1.65 -10.79
CA VAL A 176 7.19 2.87 -10.10
C VAL A 176 7.21 2.62 -8.59
N ASP A 177 8.28 3.04 -7.92
CA ASP A 177 8.36 2.95 -6.47
C ASP A 177 7.90 4.24 -5.80
N LEU A 178 7.00 4.07 -4.84
CA LEU A 178 6.38 5.14 -4.06
C LEU A 178 6.88 4.98 -2.63
N VAL A 179 7.60 5.98 -2.12
CA VAL A 179 8.18 5.94 -0.78
C VAL A 179 7.43 6.90 0.12
N LEU A 180 6.73 6.35 1.11
CA LEU A 180 6.02 7.08 2.15
C LEU A 180 6.82 6.97 3.46
N GLU A 181 7.09 8.10 4.10
CA GLU A 181 7.88 8.16 5.33
C GLU A 181 7.12 8.93 6.41
N CYS A 182 7.29 8.46 7.64
CA CYS A 182 6.89 9.16 8.85
C CYS A 182 8.13 9.47 9.68
N ARG A 183 8.23 10.73 10.11
CA ARG A 183 9.25 11.18 11.06
C ARG A 183 8.59 11.62 12.36
N GLY A 184 9.09 11.12 13.47
CA GLY A 184 8.66 11.51 14.83
C GLY A 184 9.74 12.34 15.52
N ALA A 185 9.49 12.76 16.76
CA ALA A 185 10.50 13.44 17.57
C ALA A 185 11.78 12.58 17.65
N ALA A 186 12.94 13.19 17.40
CA ALA A 186 14.22 12.51 17.55
C ALA A 186 14.49 12.23 19.03
N PRO A 187 15.03 11.05 19.39
CA PRO A 187 15.55 10.84 20.72
C PRO A 187 16.72 11.82 20.97
N PRO A 188 16.96 12.25 22.24
CA PRO A 188 17.96 13.26 22.56
C PRO A 188 19.36 12.97 22.00
N ALA A 189 19.76 11.70 21.95
CA ALA A 189 21.07 11.28 21.44
C ALA A 189 21.21 11.37 19.90
N ALA A 190 20.12 11.23 19.14
CA ALA A 190 20.15 11.28 17.67
C ALA A 190 20.14 12.72 17.12
N ALA A 191 19.69 13.69 17.92
CA ALA A 191 19.74 15.10 17.54
C ALA A 191 21.18 15.64 17.41
N ALA A 192 22.15 14.98 18.04
CA ALA A 192 23.57 15.35 18.00
C ALA A 192 24.34 14.74 16.82
N ALA A 193 23.85 13.66 16.20
CA ALA A 193 24.52 12.95 15.11
C ALA A 193 23.93 13.38 13.76
N GLY A 194 24.47 14.46 13.19
CA GLY A 194 24.09 14.94 11.86
C GLY A 194 24.43 13.93 10.76
N GLY A 195 23.44 13.20 10.25
CA GLY A 195 23.50 12.38 9.04
C GLY A 195 22.50 12.88 7.99
N ALA A 196 22.80 12.58 6.71
CA ALA A 196 22.05 12.86 5.47
C ALA A 196 20.99 13.99 5.52
N ALA A 197 21.22 15.07 4.75
CA ALA A 197 20.40 16.28 4.68
C ALA A 197 18.91 16.02 4.95
N ALA A 198 18.49 16.33 6.18
CA ALA A 198 17.11 16.18 6.60
C ALA A 198 16.23 17.07 5.70
N PRO A 199 15.04 16.61 5.28
CA PRO A 199 14.16 17.43 4.45
C PRO A 199 13.85 18.77 5.16
N PRO A 200 13.55 19.85 4.41
CA PRO A 200 13.22 21.14 5.00
C PRO A 200 12.12 20.99 6.07
N GLY A 201 12.37 21.46 7.30
CA GLY A 201 11.45 21.29 8.43
C GLY A 201 11.63 20.03 9.29
N ALA A 202 12.66 19.20 9.03
CA ALA A 202 12.94 17.98 9.78
C ALA A 202 13.95 18.14 10.94
N ALA A 203 14.39 19.36 11.25
CA ALA A 203 15.27 19.62 12.40
C ALA A 203 14.62 19.08 13.69
N GLY A 204 15.32 18.21 14.41
CA GLY A 204 14.81 17.56 15.62
C GLY A 204 13.85 16.38 15.40
N SER A 205 13.73 15.85 14.17
CA SER A 205 12.89 14.67 13.87
C SER A 205 13.69 13.50 13.28
N ALA A 206 13.39 12.28 13.72
CA ALA A 206 14.01 11.05 13.24
C ALA A 206 13.02 10.23 12.40
N LEU A 207 13.53 9.46 11.44
CA LEU A 207 12.72 8.45 10.75
C LEU A 207 12.24 7.43 11.78
N VAL A 208 10.94 7.10 11.75
CA VAL A 208 10.37 6.10 12.65
C VAL A 208 9.69 4.96 11.90
N TRP A 209 9.26 5.26 10.68
CA TRP A 209 8.54 4.34 9.82
C TRP A 209 8.70 4.75 8.36
N ARG A 210 8.91 3.77 7.49
CA ARG A 210 9.02 3.93 6.03
C ARG A 210 8.23 2.82 5.35
N CYS A 211 7.53 3.15 4.27
CA CYS A 211 6.91 2.19 3.38
C CYS A 211 7.31 2.47 1.95
N VAL A 212 7.81 1.44 1.26
CA VAL A 212 8.06 1.44 -0.18
C VAL A 212 7.00 0.56 -0.82
N THR A 213 6.18 1.14 -1.70
CA THR A 213 5.19 0.39 -2.47
C THR A 213 5.53 0.52 -3.95
N THR A 214 5.67 -0.62 -4.64
CA THR A 214 5.83 -0.64 -6.10
C THR A 214 4.46 -0.73 -6.75
N ALA A 215 4.10 0.28 -7.52
CA ALA A 215 2.90 0.30 -8.34
C ALA A 215 3.23 -0.14 -9.78
N ILE A 216 2.36 -0.95 -10.37
CA ILE A 216 2.35 -1.29 -11.79
C ILE A 216 1.28 -0.44 -12.45
N ILE A 217 1.72 0.37 -13.40
CA ILE A 217 0.88 1.18 -14.27
C ILE A 217 0.67 0.41 -15.55
N LEU A 218 -0.59 0.04 -15.80
CA LEU A 218 -0.98 -0.80 -16.92
C LEU A 218 -0.81 -0.06 -18.24
N SER A 219 -0.09 -0.67 -19.17
CA SER A 219 0.07 -0.10 -20.51
C SER A 219 -1.18 -0.34 -21.36
N PRO A 220 -1.73 0.68 -22.05
CA PRO A 220 -2.79 0.48 -23.04
C PRO A 220 -2.37 -0.44 -24.19
N ARG A 221 -1.06 -0.55 -24.45
CA ARG A 221 -0.46 -1.40 -25.48
C ARG A 221 0.25 -2.60 -24.88
N ARG A 222 -0.29 -3.15 -23.79
CA ARG A 222 0.27 -4.33 -23.13
C ARG A 222 0.58 -5.40 -24.18
N ASN A 223 1.82 -5.90 -24.16
CA ASN A 223 2.19 -7.01 -25.00
C ASN A 223 1.32 -8.20 -24.57
N LYS A 224 0.33 -8.52 -25.39
CA LYS A 224 -0.35 -9.82 -25.35
C LYS A 224 0.66 -10.82 -25.88
N GLY A 225 1.67 -11.14 -25.07
CA GLY A 225 2.48 -12.33 -25.28
C GLY A 225 1.55 -13.55 -25.45
N PRO A 226 2.05 -14.68 -25.96
CA PRO A 226 1.24 -15.86 -26.20
C PRO A 226 0.36 -16.11 -24.98
N LYS A 227 -0.96 -16.24 -25.20
CA LYS A 227 -1.92 -16.56 -24.14
C LYS A 227 -1.35 -17.81 -23.45
N PRO A 228 -1.04 -17.77 -22.14
CA PRO A 228 -0.57 -18.96 -21.46
C PRO A 228 -1.61 -20.04 -21.71
N ALA A 229 -1.16 -21.22 -22.13
CA ALA A 229 -2.04 -22.37 -22.19
C ALA A 229 -2.74 -22.51 -20.82
N ALA A 230 -4.00 -22.95 -20.80
CA ALA A 230 -4.68 -23.18 -19.54
C ALA A 230 -3.81 -24.12 -18.68
N GLY A 231 -3.20 -23.59 -17.60
CA GLY A 231 -2.24 -24.32 -16.76
C GLY A 231 -0.81 -23.75 -16.72
N GLN A 232 -0.46 -22.76 -17.54
CA GLN A 232 0.88 -22.12 -17.50
C GLN A 232 0.88 -20.87 -16.62
N GLU A 233 1.45 -20.99 -15.43
CA GLU A 233 1.78 -19.87 -14.55
C GLU A 233 2.87 -18.97 -15.18
N PRO A 234 2.90 -17.66 -14.86
CA PRO A 234 3.95 -16.77 -15.34
C PRO A 234 5.33 -17.30 -14.93
N ALA A 235 6.21 -17.47 -15.92
CA ALA A 235 7.60 -17.88 -15.73
C ALA A 235 8.32 -16.90 -14.79
N GLY A 236 8.78 -17.44 -13.66
CA GLY A 236 9.28 -16.73 -12.48
C GLY A 236 8.99 -17.47 -11.18
N ALA A 237 8.12 -18.50 -11.21
CA ALA A 237 7.75 -19.33 -10.06
C ALA A 237 8.51 -20.69 -9.98
N ALA A 238 9.61 -20.85 -10.71
CA ALA A 238 10.41 -22.07 -10.66
C ALA A 238 11.85 -21.76 -10.26
N ALA A 239 12.05 -21.47 -8.98
CA ALA A 239 13.32 -21.66 -8.31
C ALA A 239 13.00 -22.26 -6.93
N ASP A 240 13.51 -23.48 -6.73
CA ASP A 240 13.44 -24.32 -5.54
C ASP A 240 12.06 -24.83 -5.10
N ALA A 241 11.56 -25.82 -5.85
CA ALA A 241 10.62 -26.81 -5.31
C ALA A 241 11.37 -27.84 -4.44
N ALA A 242 12.06 -27.37 -3.39
CA ALA A 242 12.22 -28.18 -2.19
C ALA A 242 10.81 -28.35 -1.61
N ALA A 243 10.45 -29.55 -1.13
CA ALA A 243 9.11 -29.85 -0.60
C ALA A 243 8.63 -28.73 0.33
N ALA A 244 7.75 -27.86 -0.16
CA ALA A 244 7.31 -26.72 0.60
C ALA A 244 6.55 -27.27 1.81
N PRO A 245 6.88 -26.83 3.04
CA PRO A 245 6.18 -27.31 4.23
C PRO A 245 4.68 -27.07 4.05
N THR A 246 3.87 -28.05 4.45
CA THR A 246 2.41 -27.95 4.37
C THR A 246 1.96 -26.65 5.06
N PRO A 247 1.29 -25.74 4.35
CA PRO A 247 0.93 -24.44 4.91
C PRO A 247 -0.07 -24.63 6.06
N LEU A 248 0.30 -24.19 7.27
CA LEU A 248 -0.64 -24.19 8.40
C LEU A 248 -1.54 -22.97 8.29
N VAL A 249 -2.84 -23.19 8.08
CA VAL A 249 -3.84 -22.11 8.04
C VAL A 249 -4.04 -21.56 9.44
N ILE A 250 -3.72 -20.27 9.62
CA ILE A 250 -3.86 -19.55 10.90
C ILE A 250 -5.12 -18.68 10.94
N ASP A 251 -5.73 -18.38 9.77
CA ASP A 251 -6.97 -17.60 9.70
C ASP A 251 -7.71 -17.82 8.38
N THR A 252 -9.03 -17.65 8.39
CA THR A 252 -9.89 -17.71 7.19
C THR A 252 -10.71 -16.43 7.06
N TRP A 253 -10.62 -15.79 5.90
CA TRP A 253 -11.22 -14.49 5.64
C TRP A 253 -12.39 -14.62 4.68
N LYS A 254 -13.53 -14.03 5.04
CA LYS A 254 -14.67 -13.83 4.13
C LYS A 254 -14.73 -12.37 3.73
N LEU A 255 -14.39 -12.07 2.48
CA LEU A 255 -14.37 -10.72 1.94
C LEU A 255 -15.66 -10.48 1.14
N GLY A 256 -16.49 -9.55 1.64
CA GLY A 256 -17.73 -9.15 0.98
C GLY A 256 -17.51 -8.38 -0.33
N PRO A 257 -18.55 -8.24 -1.18
CA PRO A 257 -18.49 -7.52 -2.46
C PRO A 257 -18.26 -6.00 -2.30
N ASP A 258 -18.42 -5.47 -1.10
CA ASP A 258 -18.22 -4.07 -0.72
C ASP A 258 -16.87 -3.81 -0.04
N THR A 259 -16.04 -4.85 0.18
CA THR A 259 -14.76 -4.76 0.90
C THR A 259 -13.85 -3.68 0.30
N GLY A 260 -13.74 -3.62 -1.03
CA GLY A 260 -12.97 -2.58 -1.72
C GLY A 260 -13.49 -1.17 -1.41
N ARG A 261 -14.81 -0.95 -1.45
CA ARG A 261 -15.40 0.36 -1.12
C ARG A 261 -15.20 0.76 0.33
N ARG A 262 -15.35 -0.18 1.27
CA ARG A 262 -15.15 0.05 2.70
C ARG A 262 -13.71 0.46 3.02
N TYR A 263 -12.73 -0.23 2.43
CA TYR A 263 -11.33 0.13 2.61
C TYR A 263 -10.96 1.42 1.85
N GLY A 264 -11.46 1.61 0.63
CA GLY A 264 -11.25 2.82 -0.16
C GLY A 264 -11.77 4.09 0.52
N ALA A 265 -12.92 4.02 1.19
CA ALA A 265 -13.46 5.13 1.99
C ALA A 265 -12.56 5.49 3.19
N LEU A 266 -11.78 4.53 3.70
CA LEU A 266 -10.84 4.73 4.79
C LEU A 266 -9.50 5.28 4.28
N ASN A 267 -8.85 4.59 3.35
CA ASN A 267 -7.52 4.92 2.85
C ASN A 267 -7.52 6.07 1.82
N GLY A 268 -8.68 6.41 1.25
CA GLY A 268 -8.80 7.39 0.18
C GLY A 268 -8.54 6.85 -1.22
N ASP A 269 -8.24 5.55 -1.35
CA ASP A 269 -8.07 4.88 -2.63
C ASP A 269 -9.42 4.44 -3.21
N LEU A 270 -10.01 5.34 -3.99
CA LEU A 270 -11.20 5.13 -4.81
C LEU A 270 -10.86 4.77 -6.26
N ASN A 271 -9.72 4.11 -6.52
CA ASN A 271 -9.40 3.61 -7.86
C ASN A 271 -10.56 2.73 -8.38
N PRO A 272 -11.11 2.99 -9.58
CA PRO A 272 -12.24 2.30 -10.19
C PRO A 272 -12.24 0.76 -10.11
N ILE A 273 -11.05 0.15 -10.09
CA ILE A 273 -10.87 -1.31 -10.01
C ILE A 273 -11.41 -1.93 -8.71
N HIS A 274 -11.63 -1.14 -7.66
CA HIS A 274 -12.09 -1.61 -6.35
C HIS A 274 -13.59 -1.37 -6.08
N LEU A 275 -14.26 -0.56 -6.90
CA LEU A 275 -15.57 0.00 -6.55
C LEU A 275 -16.72 -0.90 -6.99
N HIS A 276 -16.88 -1.08 -8.29
CA HIS A 276 -17.98 -1.79 -8.91
C HIS A 276 -17.51 -2.60 -10.12
N ALA A 277 -18.26 -3.63 -10.51
CA ALA A 277 -17.94 -4.45 -11.68
C ALA A 277 -17.86 -3.61 -12.97
N LEU A 278 -18.75 -2.62 -13.12
CA LEU A 278 -18.75 -1.71 -14.27
C LEU A 278 -17.47 -0.87 -14.35
N THR A 279 -16.98 -0.38 -13.21
CA THR A 279 -15.78 0.46 -13.18
C THR A 279 -14.50 -0.36 -13.26
N SER A 280 -14.52 -1.60 -12.76
CA SER A 280 -13.39 -2.52 -12.83
C SER A 280 -13.19 -3.13 -14.22
N SER A 281 -14.28 -3.32 -14.98
CA SER A 281 -14.23 -3.92 -16.32
C SER A 281 -13.47 -3.04 -17.32
N LEU A 282 -13.46 -1.71 -17.12
CA LEU A 282 -12.64 -0.76 -17.90
C LEU A 282 -11.14 -1.07 -17.85
N PHE A 283 -10.70 -1.81 -16.83
CA PHE A 283 -9.30 -2.20 -16.61
C PHE A 283 -9.08 -3.71 -16.74
N GLY A 284 -10.05 -4.44 -17.31
CA GLY A 284 -9.96 -5.87 -17.59
C GLY A 284 -10.33 -6.80 -16.43
N PHE A 285 -10.91 -6.27 -15.34
CA PHE A 285 -11.37 -7.08 -14.21
C PHE A 285 -12.88 -7.35 -14.29
N LYS A 286 -13.25 -8.64 -14.30
CA LYS A 286 -14.66 -9.07 -14.34
C LYS A 286 -15.47 -8.67 -13.10
N ARG A 287 -14.78 -8.45 -11.97
CA ARG A 287 -15.33 -8.09 -10.66
C ARG A 287 -14.38 -7.10 -10.00
N PRO A 288 -14.85 -6.27 -9.05
CA PRO A 288 -13.96 -5.41 -8.28
C PRO A 288 -12.91 -6.24 -7.55
N ILE A 289 -11.72 -5.71 -7.38
CA ILE A 289 -10.63 -6.39 -6.67
C ILE A 289 -10.44 -5.83 -5.26
N ALA A 290 -9.95 -6.64 -4.32
CA ALA A 290 -9.54 -6.16 -3.01
C ALA A 290 -8.29 -5.28 -3.11
N HIS A 291 -8.17 -4.29 -2.22
CA HIS A 291 -6.94 -3.50 -2.10
C HIS A 291 -5.78 -4.35 -1.58
N ALA A 292 -4.63 -4.25 -2.23
CA ALA A 292 -3.46 -5.05 -1.85
C ALA A 292 -2.97 -4.70 -0.43
N LEU A 293 -2.92 -3.40 -0.10
CA LEU A 293 -2.53 -2.90 1.23
C LEU A 293 -3.50 -3.33 2.34
N PHE A 294 -4.78 -3.51 2.01
CA PHE A 294 -5.76 -4.09 2.95
C PHE A 294 -5.43 -5.54 3.27
N LEU A 295 -5.11 -6.35 2.26
CA LEU A 295 -4.73 -7.75 2.46
C LEU A 295 -3.44 -7.86 3.29
N THR A 296 -2.46 -6.99 3.07
CA THR A 296 -1.25 -6.93 3.91
C THR A 296 -1.58 -6.60 5.36
N GLY A 297 -2.42 -5.59 5.61
CA GLY A 297 -2.84 -5.22 6.96
C GLY A 297 -3.68 -6.29 7.66
N ARG A 298 -4.47 -7.05 6.89
CA ARG A 298 -5.24 -8.19 7.41
C ARG A 298 -4.34 -9.39 7.72
N ALA A 299 -3.32 -9.65 6.90
CA ALA A 299 -2.32 -10.66 7.20
C ALA A 299 -1.53 -10.34 8.48
N GLU A 300 -1.17 -9.07 8.68
CA GLU A 300 -0.59 -8.61 9.94
C GLU A 300 -1.51 -8.94 11.13
N ALA A 301 -2.81 -8.66 11.03
CA ALA A 301 -3.77 -8.97 12.07
C ALA A 301 -3.84 -10.48 12.38
N SER A 302 -3.92 -11.32 11.34
CA SER A 302 -3.94 -12.78 11.47
C SER A 302 -2.67 -13.32 12.14
N LEU A 303 -1.50 -12.79 11.77
CA LEU A 303 -0.23 -13.17 12.41
C LEU A 303 -0.19 -12.79 13.89
N ARG A 304 -0.64 -11.58 14.24
CA ARG A 304 -0.68 -11.14 15.63
C ARG A 304 -1.64 -12.00 16.46
N LYS A 305 -2.81 -12.31 15.92
CA LYS A 305 -3.78 -13.24 16.54
C LYS A 305 -3.16 -14.63 16.77
N ALA A 306 -2.30 -15.08 15.85
CA ALA A 306 -1.60 -16.35 15.97
C ALA A 306 -0.37 -16.32 16.91
N GLY A 307 -0.02 -15.17 17.49
CA GLY A 307 1.09 -15.04 18.47
C GLY A 307 2.26 -14.15 18.04
N LEU A 308 2.19 -13.48 16.88
CA LEU A 308 3.24 -12.54 16.48
C LEU A 308 3.21 -11.28 17.36
N HIS A 309 4.29 -11.03 18.09
CA HIS A 309 4.50 -9.80 18.84
C HIS A 309 5.60 -8.95 18.19
N PRO A 310 5.27 -7.82 17.54
CA PRO A 310 6.27 -7.00 16.84
C PRO A 310 7.37 -6.49 17.76
N ARG A 311 8.62 -6.84 17.44
CA ARG A 311 9.83 -6.30 18.08
C ARG A 311 10.49 -5.34 17.10
N TYR A 312 10.98 -4.20 17.55
CA TYR A 312 11.52 -3.16 16.67
C TYR A 312 13.04 -3.06 16.82
N PRO A 313 13.79 -2.69 15.76
CA PRO A 313 13.29 -2.42 14.40
C PRO A 313 12.84 -3.69 13.68
N LEU A 314 11.90 -3.55 12.74
CA LEU A 314 11.43 -4.67 11.92
C LEU A 314 11.07 -4.25 10.51
N VAL A 315 11.02 -5.25 9.65
CA VAL A 315 10.51 -5.16 8.28
C VAL A 315 9.32 -6.09 8.08
N LEU A 316 8.24 -5.58 7.48
CA LEU A 316 7.12 -6.35 6.93
C LEU A 316 7.17 -6.21 5.40
N SER A 317 7.31 -7.31 4.67
CA SER A 317 7.28 -7.34 3.20
C SER A 317 6.09 -8.15 2.72
N ALA A 318 5.48 -7.73 1.61
CA ALA A 318 4.47 -8.50 0.91
C ALA A 318 4.60 -8.33 -0.61
N ASP A 319 4.60 -9.44 -1.33
CA ASP A 319 4.59 -9.55 -2.78
C ASP A 319 3.21 -10.03 -3.25
N PHE A 320 2.59 -9.26 -4.12
CA PHE A 320 1.25 -9.54 -4.65
C PHE A 320 1.38 -10.37 -5.92
N LYS A 321 0.89 -11.60 -5.86
CA LYS A 321 1.02 -12.57 -6.96
C LYS A 321 -0.17 -12.49 -7.91
N ARG A 322 -1.37 -12.20 -7.39
CA ARG A 322 -2.55 -12.00 -8.23
C ARG A 322 -3.63 -11.10 -7.61
N PRO A 323 -4.48 -10.49 -8.46
CA PRO A 323 -5.63 -9.73 -8.00
C PRO A 323 -6.69 -10.63 -7.33
N THR A 324 -7.22 -10.19 -6.19
CA THR A 324 -8.33 -10.86 -5.49
C THR A 324 -9.67 -10.32 -5.97
N LEU A 325 -10.36 -11.04 -6.85
CA LEU A 325 -11.72 -10.67 -7.28
C LEU A 325 -12.72 -10.83 -6.12
N LEU A 326 -13.54 -9.81 -5.85
CA LEU A 326 -14.53 -9.79 -4.78
C LEU A 326 -15.95 -10.22 -5.24
N PRO A 327 -16.76 -10.88 -4.39
CA PRO A 327 -16.41 -11.41 -3.07
C PRO A 327 -15.42 -12.59 -3.17
N ALA A 328 -14.73 -12.88 -2.07
CA ALA A 328 -13.75 -13.98 -1.99
C ALA A 328 -13.64 -14.56 -0.57
N THR A 329 -13.38 -15.86 -0.49
CA THR A 329 -12.86 -16.52 0.71
C THR A 329 -11.35 -16.74 0.52
N LEU A 330 -10.54 -16.33 1.49
CA LEU A 330 -9.09 -16.50 1.48
C LEU A 330 -8.62 -17.16 2.78
N LYS A 331 -7.47 -17.83 2.74
CA LYS A 331 -6.84 -18.46 3.91
C LYS A 331 -5.47 -17.84 4.15
N CYS A 332 -5.24 -17.31 5.35
CA CYS A 332 -3.92 -16.88 5.78
C CYS A 332 -3.20 -18.07 6.39
N ALA A 333 -2.00 -18.36 5.90
CA ALA A 333 -1.19 -19.47 6.35
C ALA A 333 0.19 -19.01 6.78
N TRP A 334 0.72 -19.66 7.82
CA TRP A 334 2.09 -19.54 8.25
C TRP A 334 2.97 -20.54 7.50
N LEU A 335 4.14 -20.09 7.03
CA LEU A 335 5.07 -20.86 6.19
C LEU A 335 6.40 -21.16 6.90
N GLY A 336 6.49 -20.93 8.20
CA GLY A 336 7.74 -21.02 8.95
C GLY A 336 8.32 -19.67 9.36
N LEU A 337 9.53 -19.73 9.92
CA LEU A 337 10.31 -18.56 10.34
C LEU A 337 10.77 -17.71 9.15
N ALA A 338 11.22 -16.48 9.43
CA ALA A 338 11.76 -15.60 8.40
C ALA A 338 13.07 -16.15 7.79
N PRO A 339 13.40 -15.79 6.53
CA PRO A 339 14.68 -16.17 5.94
C PRO A 339 15.86 -15.68 6.79
N GLY A 340 16.89 -16.52 6.95
CA GLY A 340 18.09 -16.18 7.73
C GLY A 340 17.94 -16.27 9.25
N ALA A 341 16.77 -16.72 9.75
CA ALA A 341 16.63 -17.11 11.15
C ALA A 341 17.60 -18.26 11.50
N ALA A 342 18.33 -18.15 12.61
CA ALA A 342 19.18 -19.22 13.09
C ALA A 342 18.28 -20.39 13.49
N THR A 343 18.41 -21.53 12.80
CA THR A 343 17.63 -22.72 13.14
C THR A 343 18.19 -23.37 14.41
N GLY A 344 17.94 -22.76 15.56
CA GLY A 344 18.09 -23.40 16.85
C GLY A 344 17.00 -24.46 17.00
N ALA A 345 17.32 -25.72 16.69
CA ALA A 345 16.51 -26.91 16.97
C ALA A 345 15.07 -26.95 16.40
N ALA A 346 14.84 -26.45 15.17
CA ALA A 346 13.64 -26.78 14.39
C ALA A 346 13.91 -27.07 12.90
N ALA A 347 15.18 -27.23 12.51
CA ALA A 347 15.55 -27.81 11.22
C ALA A 347 15.85 -29.29 11.42
N ALA A 348 14.79 -30.10 11.51
CA ALA A 348 14.91 -31.55 11.45
C ALA A 348 13.87 -32.11 10.47
N GLY A 349 14.36 -32.67 9.36
CA GLY A 349 13.65 -33.68 8.58
C GLY A 349 12.89 -33.18 7.36
N ALA A 350 13.56 -33.26 6.20
CA ALA A 350 12.90 -33.46 4.91
C ALA A 350 12.20 -34.84 4.93
N GLY A 351 10.94 -34.81 5.31
CA GLY A 351 9.97 -35.91 5.31
C GLY A 351 8.61 -35.27 5.57
N ALA A 352 7.51 -35.96 5.27
CA ALA A 352 6.16 -35.49 5.58
C ALA A 352 5.96 -35.43 7.11
N ALA A 353 6.61 -34.47 7.78
CA ALA A 353 6.40 -34.17 9.17
C ALA A 353 4.97 -33.67 9.32
N ALA A 354 4.29 -34.14 10.37
CA ALA A 354 2.99 -33.63 10.74
C ALA A 354 3.04 -32.09 10.79
N PRO A 355 1.99 -31.38 10.33
CA PRO A 355 1.96 -29.94 10.43
C PRO A 355 2.18 -29.53 11.90
N PRO A 356 2.99 -28.47 12.15
CA PRO A 356 3.25 -28.03 13.51
C PRO A 356 1.95 -27.66 14.21
N SER A 357 1.86 -27.99 15.50
CA SER A 357 0.68 -27.63 16.30
C SER A 357 0.53 -26.10 16.38
N GLU A 358 -0.69 -25.63 16.62
CA GLU A 358 -0.95 -24.19 16.80
C GLU A 358 -0.07 -23.59 17.92
N ALA A 359 0.18 -24.34 18.99
CA ALA A 359 1.06 -23.93 20.08
C ALA A 359 2.53 -23.76 19.64
N ALA A 360 3.04 -24.66 18.78
CA ALA A 360 4.38 -24.54 18.22
C ALA A 360 4.49 -23.30 17.30
N VAL A 361 3.43 -23.01 16.54
CA VAL A 361 3.38 -21.80 15.71
C VAL A 361 3.32 -20.53 16.56
N ALA A 362 2.51 -20.49 17.62
CA ALA A 362 2.47 -19.37 18.54
C ALA A 362 3.84 -19.13 19.20
N ALA A 363 4.53 -20.19 19.62
CA ALA A 363 5.88 -20.10 20.17
C ALA A 363 6.89 -19.56 19.14
N ALA A 364 6.85 -20.05 17.89
CA ALA A 364 7.71 -19.59 16.81
C ALA A 364 7.44 -18.11 16.45
N LEU A 365 6.17 -17.71 16.38
CA LEU A 365 5.76 -16.32 16.12
C LEU A 365 6.12 -15.36 17.27
N GLY A 366 6.16 -15.86 18.50
CA GLY A 366 6.62 -15.09 19.66
C GLY A 366 8.15 -14.89 19.72
N SER A 367 8.91 -15.63 18.92
CA SER A 367 10.38 -15.52 18.84
C SER A 367 10.83 -14.20 18.19
N ALA A 368 12.14 -13.91 18.26
CA ALA A 368 12.73 -12.75 17.59
C ALA A 368 13.01 -12.98 16.09
N GLU A 369 12.76 -14.21 15.61
CA GLU A 369 13.17 -14.66 14.27
C GLU A 369 12.19 -14.26 13.16
N GLY A 370 10.99 -13.82 13.52
CA GLY A 370 9.97 -13.39 12.57
C GLY A 370 9.25 -14.55 11.90
N ALA A 371 8.58 -14.28 10.77
CA ALA A 371 7.66 -15.22 10.14
C ALA A 371 7.62 -15.04 8.62
N ARG A 372 7.37 -16.13 7.90
CA ARG A 372 6.87 -16.12 6.53
C ARG A 372 5.39 -16.50 6.53
N PHE A 373 4.65 -15.93 5.60
CA PHE A 373 3.23 -16.19 5.46
C PHE A 373 2.78 -16.12 4.01
N ALA A 374 1.66 -16.77 3.73
CA ALA A 374 0.94 -16.64 2.48
C ALA A 374 -0.54 -16.41 2.73
N VAL A 375 -1.16 -15.68 1.83
CA VAL A 375 -2.62 -15.61 1.69
C VAL A 375 -2.97 -16.41 0.46
N LEU A 376 -3.80 -17.42 0.63
CA LEU A 376 -4.15 -18.40 -0.39
C LEU A 376 -5.63 -18.28 -0.75
N THR A 377 -6.00 -18.76 -1.93
CA THR A 377 -7.40 -19.02 -2.28
C THR A 377 -8.03 -20.06 -1.34
N GLU A 378 -9.37 -20.12 -1.31
CA GLU A 378 -10.12 -21.02 -0.43
C GLU A 378 -9.71 -22.50 -0.54
N ASP A 379 -9.41 -22.93 -1.77
CA ASP A 379 -8.93 -24.27 -2.12
C ASP A 379 -7.44 -24.50 -1.82
N LEU A 380 -6.74 -23.50 -1.27
CA LEU A 380 -5.29 -23.49 -1.03
C LEU A 380 -4.42 -23.63 -2.28
N GLY A 381 -5.00 -23.69 -3.48
CA GLY A 381 -4.28 -24.01 -4.70
C GLY A 381 -3.44 -22.86 -5.25
N LYS A 382 -3.67 -21.62 -4.78
CA LYS A 382 -3.04 -20.45 -5.37
C LYS A 382 -2.69 -19.38 -4.32
N GLU A 383 -1.44 -18.92 -4.30
CA GLU A 383 -0.93 -17.79 -3.47
C GLU A 383 -1.32 -16.38 -3.95
N VAL A 384 -2.22 -15.69 -3.28
CA VAL A 384 -2.63 -14.33 -3.64
C VAL A 384 -1.57 -13.31 -3.27
N LEU A 385 -0.97 -13.50 -2.11
CA LEU A 385 0.04 -12.65 -1.49
C LEU A 385 0.98 -13.56 -0.72
N VAL A 386 2.27 -13.32 -0.82
CA VAL A 386 3.29 -13.94 0.05
C VAL A 386 4.05 -12.83 0.76
N GLY A 387 4.51 -13.08 1.97
CA GLY A 387 5.19 -12.05 2.74
C GLY A 387 6.03 -12.59 3.87
N SER A 388 6.71 -11.68 4.53
CA SER A 388 7.51 -11.95 5.71
C SER A 388 7.50 -10.79 6.68
N VAL A 389 7.70 -11.11 7.96
CA VAL A 389 8.05 -10.17 9.03
C VAL A 389 9.39 -10.60 9.57
N SER A 390 10.34 -9.68 9.72
CA SER A 390 11.65 -9.98 10.29
C SER A 390 12.14 -8.83 11.17
N CYS A 391 12.74 -9.17 12.30
CA CYS A 391 13.42 -8.24 13.21
C CYS A 391 14.95 -8.36 13.10
N GLN A 392 15.45 -9.14 12.13
CA GLN A 392 16.89 -9.35 11.95
C GLN A 392 17.55 -8.05 11.49
N PRO A 393 18.66 -7.59 12.11
CA PRO A 393 19.33 -6.35 11.76
C PRO A 393 19.66 -6.24 10.26
N GLU A 394 20.19 -7.32 9.66
CA GLU A 394 20.54 -7.36 8.24
C GLU A 394 19.31 -7.17 7.33
N ALA A 395 18.17 -7.77 7.69
CA ALA A 395 16.94 -7.60 6.92
C ALA A 395 16.41 -6.16 6.99
N VAL A 396 16.53 -5.52 8.15
CA VAL A 396 16.17 -4.11 8.35
C VAL A 396 17.12 -3.20 7.57
N LYS A 397 18.43 -3.43 7.66
CA LYS A 397 19.47 -2.65 6.97
C LYS A 397 19.32 -2.71 5.45
N ALA A 398 19.13 -3.93 4.91
CA ALA A 398 18.83 -4.15 3.50
C ALA A 398 17.53 -3.47 3.06
N ALA A 399 16.50 -3.47 3.92
CA ALA A 399 15.23 -2.81 3.63
C ALA A 399 15.32 -1.27 3.62
N LEU A 400 16.27 -0.68 4.35
CA LEU A 400 16.54 0.76 4.34
C LEU A 400 17.40 1.21 3.14
N GLY A 401 18.04 0.26 2.45
CA GLY A 401 18.99 0.54 1.37
C GLY A 401 20.40 0.87 1.88
N GLU A 402 20.72 0.50 3.11
CA GLU A 402 22.02 0.70 3.75
C GLU A 402 22.89 -0.56 3.57
N ALA A 403 23.12 -1.01 2.35
CA ALA A 403 23.98 -2.19 2.12
C ALA A 403 25.44 -1.87 2.48
#